data_AF-A0A7Y5PY25-F1
#
_entry.id   AF-A0A7Y5PY25-F1
#
_cell.length_a   1.000
_cell.length_b   1.000
_cell.length_c   1.000
_cell.angle_alpha   90.00
_cell.angle_beta   90.00
_cell.angle_gamma   90.00
#
_symmetry.space_group_name_H-M   'P 1'
#
loop_
_entity.id
_entity.type
_entity.pdbx_description
1 polymer ?
#
loop_
_entity_poly.entity_id
_entity_poly.type
_entity_poly.pdbx_seq_one_letter_code
_entity_poly.pdbx_strand_id
1 'polypeptide(L)'
;MVHSRVVLLGPQRLQPTLSTAVASLGLRGKLAAVTAGWEERENEDQELSAHLQGRTVNLALYERADGVFRYDTELHKATRERQDRIRRSQELYRLRLAHLLEAARELKRRESRPGFEQLVEPQLEGAVQALRELDREHTQRIRAIHVEFELKWRPFERESVALQRRELDAILKDCSGLCIAGGHVGILLNRLRMFGILDLLRGQPIFAWSAGAMVLTERIVLFHDFPPQGSGDPEVLEAGLGAIEGVVALPHADRRLALGDATRVALFARRFAPARCFALPARARVDWKDGRWSGEPGTRELKVTGELAEVGA
;
A
#
# COMPACT_ATOMS: atom_id res chain seq x y z
N MET A 1 -8.04 -4.09 13.90
CA MET A 1 -6.95 -4.37 14.86
C MET A 1 -5.73 -3.57 14.41
N VAL A 2 -5.14 -2.77 15.30
CA VAL A 2 -3.84 -2.12 15.01
C VAL A 2 -2.76 -3.17 15.28
N HIS A 3 -1.98 -3.53 14.27
CA HIS A 3 -0.87 -4.47 14.48
C HIS A 3 0.23 -3.79 15.29
N SER A 4 0.70 -4.46 16.34
CA SER A 4 1.66 -3.89 17.30
C SER A 4 3.03 -3.62 16.69
N ARG A 5 3.38 -4.29 15.58
CA ARG A 5 4.67 -4.07 14.91
C ARG A 5 4.63 -4.33 13.42
N VAL A 6 4.99 -3.31 12.63
CA VAL A 6 5.14 -3.41 11.17
C VAL A 6 6.47 -2.77 10.77
N VAL A 7 7.22 -3.42 9.89
CA VAL A 7 8.46 -2.89 9.32
C VAL A 7 8.26 -2.72 7.83
N LEU A 8 8.25 -1.47 7.38
CA LEU A 8 8.24 -1.13 5.96
C LEU A 8 9.67 -1.03 5.46
N LEU A 9 9.96 -1.73 4.38
CA LEU A 9 11.28 -1.77 3.77
C LEU A 9 11.24 -1.18 2.36
N GLY A 10 12.39 -0.62 1.98
CA GLY A 10 12.71 -0.35 0.59
C GLY A 10 12.69 -1.60 -0.29
N PRO A 11 12.86 -1.44 -1.60
CA PRO A 11 12.91 -2.55 -2.56
C PRO A 11 13.94 -3.63 -2.20
N GLN A 12 13.55 -4.90 -2.30
CA GLN A 12 14.36 -6.05 -1.84
C GLN A 12 15.04 -6.84 -2.97
N ARG A 13 14.95 -6.41 -4.24
CA ARG A 13 15.53 -7.18 -5.37
C ARG A 13 17.04 -6.99 -5.52
N LEU A 14 17.50 -5.75 -5.60
CA LEU A 14 18.90 -5.44 -5.91
C LEU A 14 19.77 -5.25 -4.66
N GLN A 15 19.19 -4.75 -3.58
CA GLN A 15 19.88 -4.47 -2.32
C GLN A 15 19.02 -4.97 -1.15
N PRO A 16 18.90 -6.29 -0.97
CA PRO A 16 18.01 -6.86 0.04
C PRO A 16 18.52 -6.58 1.46
N THR A 17 17.60 -6.14 2.33
CA THR A 17 17.83 -5.84 3.75
C THR A 17 16.86 -6.60 4.68
N LEU A 18 15.98 -7.44 4.12
CA LEU A 18 14.95 -8.17 4.85
C LEU A 18 15.53 -9.07 5.94
N SER A 19 16.58 -9.84 5.64
CA SER A 19 17.24 -10.70 6.64
C SER A 19 17.78 -9.91 7.83
N THR A 20 18.40 -8.76 7.58
CA THR A 20 18.87 -7.83 8.63
C THR A 20 17.70 -7.29 9.46
N ALA A 21 16.60 -6.89 8.81
CA ALA A 21 15.41 -6.41 9.51
C ALA A 21 14.81 -7.51 10.42
N VAL A 22 14.67 -8.73 9.92
CA VAL A 22 14.20 -9.90 10.68
C VAL A 22 15.14 -10.19 11.86
N ALA A 23 16.45 -10.20 11.63
CA ALA A 23 17.46 -10.44 12.67
C ALA A 23 17.44 -9.36 13.76
N SER A 24 17.20 -8.09 13.39
CA SER A 24 17.09 -6.99 14.34
C SER A 24 15.92 -7.14 15.32
N LEU A 25 14.93 -7.96 14.97
CA LEU A 25 13.80 -8.30 15.85
C LEU A 25 14.02 -9.60 16.64
N GLY A 26 15.19 -10.24 16.50
CA GLY A 26 15.52 -11.49 17.19
C GLY A 26 14.73 -12.71 16.71
N LEU A 27 14.08 -12.64 15.54
CA LEU A 27 13.22 -13.71 15.05
C LEU A 27 14.02 -14.85 14.43
N ARG A 28 13.95 -16.03 15.07
CA ARG A 28 14.64 -17.26 14.63
C ARG A 28 13.71 -18.32 14.05
N GLY A 29 12.40 -18.21 14.27
CA GLY A 29 11.40 -19.17 13.81
C GLY A 29 11.14 -19.10 12.31
N LYS A 30 10.14 -19.88 11.86
CA LYS A 30 9.62 -19.80 10.49
C LYS A 30 8.95 -18.43 10.25
N LEU A 31 8.91 -18.01 8.99
CA LEU A 31 8.26 -16.80 8.53
C LEU A 31 7.23 -17.15 7.46
N ALA A 32 6.00 -16.69 7.61
CA ALA A 32 5.03 -16.80 6.53
C ALA A 32 5.39 -15.81 5.42
N ALA A 33 5.26 -16.19 4.16
CA ALA A 33 5.51 -15.32 3.01
C ALA A 33 4.23 -15.16 2.17
N VAL A 34 3.97 -13.93 1.74
CA VAL A 34 2.91 -13.60 0.78
C VAL A 34 3.56 -12.99 -0.45
N THR A 35 3.53 -13.73 -1.54
CA THR A 35 4.04 -13.31 -2.87
C THR A 35 2.93 -13.26 -3.92
N ALA A 36 1.65 -13.26 -3.51
CA ALA A 36 0.48 -13.29 -4.38
C ALA A 36 0.42 -12.21 -5.47
N GLY A 37 1.15 -11.10 -5.30
CA GLY A 37 1.31 -10.09 -6.35
C GLY A 37 2.20 -10.54 -7.52
N TRP A 38 2.81 -11.73 -7.46
CA TRP A 38 3.59 -12.33 -8.55
C TRP A 38 2.73 -13.26 -9.43
N GLU A 39 1.46 -13.43 -9.07
CA GLU A 39 0.46 -14.14 -9.87
C GLU A 39 0.91 -15.58 -10.14
N GLU A 40 1.03 -15.99 -11.41
CA GLU A 40 1.44 -17.34 -11.83
C GLU A 40 2.86 -17.69 -11.35
N ARG A 41 3.65 -16.69 -10.97
CA ARG A 41 5.01 -16.83 -10.43
C ARG A 41 5.05 -16.76 -8.91
N GLU A 42 3.91 -16.91 -8.22
CA GLU A 42 3.82 -16.87 -6.75
C GLU A 42 4.79 -17.85 -6.08
N ASN A 43 5.04 -19.01 -6.68
CA ASN A 43 5.94 -20.06 -6.21
C ASN A 43 7.42 -19.87 -6.61
N GLU A 44 7.77 -18.80 -7.34
CA GLU A 44 9.16 -18.44 -7.66
C GLU A 44 9.83 -17.71 -6.49
N ASP A 45 9.65 -18.19 -5.25
CA ASP A 45 10.11 -17.55 -4.01
C ASP A 45 11.43 -18.11 -3.47
N GLN A 46 12.17 -18.86 -4.28
CA GLN A 46 13.43 -19.50 -3.87
C GLN A 46 14.48 -18.47 -3.43
N GLU A 47 14.59 -17.34 -4.13
CA GLU A 47 15.51 -16.26 -3.75
C GLU A 47 15.14 -15.65 -2.39
N LEU A 48 13.84 -15.44 -2.15
CA LEU A 48 13.32 -14.93 -0.87
C LEU A 48 13.58 -15.92 0.27
N SER A 49 13.30 -17.20 0.03
CA SER A 49 13.54 -18.29 0.98
C SER A 49 15.02 -18.42 1.31
N ALA A 50 15.89 -18.44 0.29
CA ALA A 50 17.35 -18.49 0.46
C ALA A 50 17.87 -17.29 1.26
N HIS A 51 17.38 -16.07 0.96
CA HIS A 51 17.74 -14.86 1.72
C HIS A 51 17.37 -14.94 3.20
N LEU A 52 16.34 -15.72 3.54
CA LEU A 52 15.89 -15.98 4.91
C LEU A 52 16.35 -17.35 5.45
N GLN A 53 17.36 -17.96 4.83
CA GLN A 53 17.98 -19.23 5.22
C GLN A 53 17.01 -20.43 5.18
N GLY A 54 16.10 -20.46 4.21
CA GLY A 54 15.13 -21.53 4.04
C GLY A 54 13.99 -21.54 5.06
N ARG A 55 13.82 -20.47 5.85
CA ARG A 55 12.85 -20.39 6.95
C ARG A 55 11.48 -19.87 6.53
N THR A 56 11.21 -19.72 5.23
CA THR A 56 9.93 -19.20 4.76
C THR A 56 8.94 -20.31 4.45
N VAL A 57 7.67 -20.04 4.69
CA VAL A 57 6.54 -20.85 4.20
C VAL A 57 5.63 -19.93 3.40
N ASN A 58 5.54 -20.17 2.09
CA ASN A 58 4.65 -19.41 1.23
C ASN A 58 3.18 -19.76 1.52
N LEU A 59 2.34 -18.74 1.67
CA LEU A 59 0.92 -18.93 1.88
C LEU A 59 0.16 -19.29 0.60
N ALA A 60 0.76 -19.09 -0.58
CA ALA A 60 0.18 -19.44 -1.88
C ALA A 60 -1.23 -18.86 -2.09
N LEU A 61 -1.44 -17.59 -1.74
CA LEU A 61 -2.79 -17.00 -1.71
C LEU A 61 -3.37 -16.81 -3.12
N TYR A 62 -2.54 -16.63 -4.14
CA TYR A 62 -3.01 -16.57 -5.52
C TYR A 62 -3.56 -17.94 -5.95
N GLU A 63 -2.77 -19.00 -5.77
CA GLU A 63 -3.19 -20.37 -6.11
C GLU A 63 -4.42 -20.81 -5.32
N ARG A 64 -4.47 -20.52 -4.01
CA ARG A 64 -5.62 -20.84 -3.16
C ARG A 64 -6.89 -20.14 -3.64
N ALA A 65 -6.80 -18.89 -4.07
CA ALA A 65 -7.95 -18.17 -4.61
C ALA A 65 -8.44 -18.79 -5.92
N ASP A 66 -7.55 -19.23 -6.80
CA ASP A 66 -7.93 -19.93 -8.03
C ASP A 66 -8.62 -21.26 -7.73
N GLY A 67 -8.18 -21.97 -6.68
CA GLY A 67 -8.89 -23.13 -6.14
C GLY A 67 -10.31 -22.75 -5.72
N VAL A 68 -10.45 -21.75 -4.84
CA VAL A 68 -11.76 -21.27 -4.37
C VAL A 68 -12.68 -20.91 -5.53
N PHE A 69 -12.21 -20.14 -6.52
CA PHE A 69 -13.02 -19.70 -7.64
C PHE A 69 -13.42 -20.83 -8.60
N ARG A 70 -12.64 -21.91 -8.68
CA ARG A 70 -13.02 -23.13 -9.41
C ARG A 70 -14.15 -23.89 -8.72
N TYR A 71 -14.10 -24.00 -7.39
CA TYR A 71 -15.13 -24.70 -6.61
C TYR A 71 -16.38 -23.86 -6.36
N ASP A 72 -16.24 -22.55 -6.23
CA ASP A 72 -17.30 -21.61 -5.84
C ASP A 72 -17.51 -20.56 -6.92
N THR A 73 -18.19 -20.98 -7.99
CA THR A 73 -18.43 -20.17 -9.19
C THR A 73 -19.32 -18.95 -8.92
N GLU A 74 -20.24 -19.05 -7.97
CA GLU A 74 -21.09 -17.93 -7.52
C GLU A 74 -20.26 -16.84 -6.84
N LEU A 75 -19.37 -17.22 -5.91
CA LEU A 75 -18.44 -16.26 -5.29
C LEU A 75 -17.49 -15.64 -6.32
N HIS A 76 -17.03 -16.43 -7.30
CA HIS A 76 -16.19 -15.93 -8.37
C HIS A 76 -16.91 -14.85 -9.19
N LYS A 77 -18.13 -15.13 -9.65
CA LYS A 77 -18.95 -14.17 -10.39
C LYS A 77 -19.18 -12.89 -9.57
N ALA A 78 -19.56 -13.04 -8.30
CA ALA A 78 -19.74 -11.92 -7.38
C ALA A 78 -18.48 -11.07 -7.22
N THR A 79 -17.32 -11.70 -7.11
CA THR A 79 -16.03 -11.02 -6.97
C THR A 79 -15.70 -10.22 -8.22
N ARG A 80 -16.00 -10.74 -9.41
CA ARG A 80 -15.83 -10.02 -10.68
C ARG A 80 -16.76 -8.81 -10.77
N GLU A 81 -18.04 -8.98 -10.44
CA GLU A 81 -19.01 -7.89 -10.41
C GLU A 81 -18.59 -6.77 -9.45
N ARG A 82 -18.09 -7.12 -8.26
CA ARG A 82 -17.49 -6.16 -7.32
C ARG A 82 -16.31 -5.42 -7.94
N GLN A 83 -15.38 -6.14 -8.57
CA GLN A 83 -14.19 -5.54 -9.18
C GLN A 83 -14.56 -4.58 -10.31
N ASP A 84 -15.57 -4.90 -11.11
CA ASP A 84 -16.03 -4.03 -12.19
C ASP A 84 -16.69 -2.75 -11.65
N ARG A 85 -17.42 -2.82 -10.53
CA ARG A 85 -17.92 -1.62 -9.83
C ARG A 85 -16.79 -0.74 -9.31
N ILE A 86 -15.76 -1.33 -8.72
CA ILE A 86 -14.56 -0.59 -8.26
C ILE A 86 -13.86 0.08 -9.45
N ARG A 87 -13.66 -0.64 -10.55
CA ARG A 87 -13.04 -0.13 -11.77
C ARG A 87 -13.78 1.09 -12.34
N ARG A 88 -15.11 1.00 -12.47
CA ARG A 88 -15.95 2.12 -12.92
C ARG A 88 -15.87 3.32 -11.96
N SER A 89 -15.81 3.07 -10.65
CA SER A 89 -15.61 4.13 -9.66
C SER A 89 -14.24 4.80 -9.82
N GLN A 90 -13.19 4.04 -10.15
CA GLN A 90 -11.85 4.57 -10.44
C GLN A 90 -11.84 5.46 -11.68
N GLU A 91 -12.51 5.04 -12.75
CA GLU A 91 -12.59 5.79 -14.01
C GLU A 91 -13.20 7.19 -13.79
N LEU A 92 -14.32 7.27 -13.07
CA LEU A 92 -14.97 8.54 -12.72
C LEU A 92 -14.11 9.41 -11.80
N TYR A 93 -13.38 8.78 -10.86
CA TYR A 93 -12.44 9.49 -9.99
C TYR A 93 -11.27 10.09 -10.78
N ARG A 94 -10.63 9.30 -11.66
CA ARG A 94 -9.52 9.76 -12.52
C ARG A 94 -9.92 10.95 -13.38
N LEU A 95 -11.13 10.93 -13.94
CA LEU A 95 -11.65 12.04 -14.75
C LEU A 95 -11.68 13.36 -13.96
N ARG A 96 -12.21 13.34 -12.72
CA ARG A 96 -12.24 14.53 -11.85
C ARG A 96 -10.84 14.90 -11.36
N LEU A 97 -10.02 13.91 -11.03
CA LEU A 97 -8.69 14.08 -10.46
C LEU A 97 -7.77 14.88 -11.39
N ALA A 98 -7.76 14.56 -12.69
CA ALA A 98 -6.89 15.20 -13.67
C ALA A 98 -7.04 16.73 -13.66
N HIS A 99 -8.28 17.21 -13.73
CA HIS A 99 -8.57 18.65 -13.74
C HIS A 99 -8.21 19.34 -12.43
N LEU A 100 -8.48 18.71 -11.28
CA LEU A 100 -8.13 19.29 -9.98
C LEU A 100 -6.61 19.36 -9.77
N LEU A 101 -5.88 18.32 -10.20
CA LEU A 101 -4.42 18.31 -10.11
C LEU A 101 -3.79 19.34 -11.04
N GLU A 102 -4.30 19.48 -12.26
CA GLU A 102 -3.84 20.50 -13.20
C GLU A 102 -3.99 21.90 -12.61
N ALA A 103 -5.17 22.22 -12.06
CA ALA A 103 -5.43 23.50 -11.41
C ALA A 103 -4.49 23.75 -10.22
N ALA A 104 -4.31 22.76 -9.34
CA ALA A 104 -3.43 22.88 -8.18
C ALA A 104 -1.95 23.07 -8.57
N ARG A 105 -1.47 22.35 -9.61
CA ARG A 105 -0.12 22.53 -10.14
C ARG A 105 0.09 23.92 -10.74
N GLU A 106 -0.90 24.43 -11.49
CA GLU A 106 -0.81 25.76 -12.08
C GLU A 106 -0.78 26.86 -11.01
N LEU A 107 -1.62 26.76 -9.98
CA LEU A 107 -1.61 27.68 -8.84
C LEU A 107 -0.25 27.66 -8.12
N LYS A 108 0.30 26.48 -7.84
CA LYS A 108 1.62 26.33 -7.18
C LYS A 108 2.75 26.93 -8.03
N ARG A 109 2.71 26.78 -9.35
CA ARG A 109 3.67 27.43 -10.27
C ARG A 109 3.59 28.95 -10.23
N ARG A 110 2.39 29.52 -10.06
CA ARG A 110 2.19 30.97 -9.96
C ARG A 110 2.60 31.54 -8.60
N GLU A 111 2.40 30.78 -7.52
CA GLU A 111 2.84 31.15 -6.17
C GLU A 111 4.36 31.38 -6.11
N SER A 112 5.12 30.64 -6.92
CA SER A 112 6.58 30.78 -7.01
C SER A 112 7.03 32.10 -7.68
N ARG A 113 6.11 32.96 -8.14
CA ARG A 113 6.41 34.27 -8.74
C ARG A 113 6.28 35.37 -7.69
N PRO A 114 7.28 36.24 -7.53
CA PRO A 114 7.25 37.31 -6.53
C PRO A 114 6.05 38.26 -6.69
N GLY A 115 5.39 38.62 -5.58
CA GLY A 115 4.42 39.71 -5.48
C GLY A 115 2.94 39.31 -5.54
N PHE A 116 2.63 38.02 -5.67
CA PHE A 116 1.24 37.51 -5.69
C PHE A 116 0.97 36.43 -4.63
N GLU A 117 1.93 36.17 -3.73
CA GLU A 117 1.89 35.06 -2.78
C GLU A 117 0.64 35.09 -1.91
N GLN A 118 0.30 36.27 -1.38
CA GLN A 118 -0.87 36.47 -0.52
C GLN A 118 -2.21 36.22 -1.23
N LEU A 119 -2.24 36.36 -2.57
CA LEU A 119 -3.44 36.12 -3.38
C LEU A 119 -3.53 34.67 -3.83
N VAL A 120 -2.39 34.02 -4.11
CA VAL A 120 -2.33 32.67 -4.66
C VAL A 120 -2.48 31.60 -3.58
N GLU A 121 -1.88 31.78 -2.40
CA GLU A 121 -1.86 30.73 -1.37
C GLU A 121 -3.27 30.30 -0.90
N PRO A 122 -4.24 31.22 -0.64
CA PRO A 122 -5.61 30.82 -0.30
C PRO A 122 -6.29 30.00 -1.42
N GLN A 123 -5.97 30.29 -2.69
CA GLN A 123 -6.52 29.55 -3.83
C GLN A 123 -5.90 28.16 -3.93
N LEU A 124 -4.60 28.05 -3.66
CA LEU A 124 -3.89 26.77 -3.63
C LEU A 124 -4.39 25.89 -2.48
N GLU A 125 -4.62 26.47 -1.30
CA GLU A 125 -5.27 25.77 -0.18
C GLU A 125 -6.64 25.21 -0.57
N GLY A 126 -7.48 26.03 -1.22
CA GLY A 126 -8.78 25.60 -1.75
C GLY A 126 -8.66 24.44 -2.74
N ALA A 127 -7.71 24.51 -3.67
CA ALA A 127 -7.45 23.44 -4.65
C ALA A 127 -6.96 22.14 -3.98
N VAL A 128 -6.07 22.24 -2.99
CA VAL A 128 -5.61 21.08 -2.19
C VAL A 128 -6.77 20.47 -1.41
N GLN A 129 -7.65 21.30 -0.83
CA GLN A 129 -8.81 20.81 -0.10
C GLN A 129 -9.80 20.08 -1.03
N ALA A 130 -10.03 20.59 -2.24
CA ALA A 130 -10.85 19.91 -3.23
C ALA A 130 -10.28 18.53 -3.63
N LEU A 131 -8.96 18.42 -3.79
CA LEU A 131 -8.28 17.13 -4.02
C LEU A 131 -8.49 16.15 -2.86
N ARG A 132 -8.32 16.62 -1.62
CA ARG A 132 -8.54 15.82 -0.41
C ARG A 132 -9.97 15.32 -0.30
N GLU A 133 -10.95 16.17 -0.62
CA GLU A 133 -12.36 15.78 -0.59
C GLU A 133 -12.65 14.71 -1.65
N LEU A 134 -12.17 14.90 -2.88
CA LEU A 134 -12.30 13.90 -3.95
C LEU A 134 -11.70 12.55 -3.55
N ASP A 135 -10.50 12.54 -2.96
CA ASP A 135 -9.85 11.32 -2.48
C ASP A 135 -10.66 10.63 -1.37
N ARG A 136 -11.25 11.41 -0.46
CA ARG A 136 -12.08 10.90 0.63
C ARG A 136 -13.39 10.30 0.12
N GLU A 137 -14.11 11.03 -0.74
CA GLU A 137 -15.34 10.56 -1.39
C GLU A 137 -15.09 9.23 -2.14
N HIS A 138 -14.02 9.17 -2.92
CA HIS A 138 -13.64 7.99 -3.68
C HIS A 138 -13.35 6.79 -2.77
N THR A 139 -12.53 7.00 -1.73
CA THR A 139 -12.20 5.94 -0.77
C THR A 139 -13.44 5.45 -0.01
N GLN A 140 -14.33 6.35 0.41
CA GLN A 140 -15.60 6.01 1.06
C GLN A 140 -16.51 5.18 0.14
N ARG A 141 -16.61 5.56 -1.14
CA ARG A 141 -17.40 4.81 -2.13
C ARG A 141 -16.87 3.39 -2.33
N ILE A 142 -15.55 3.22 -2.42
CA ILE A 142 -14.92 1.90 -2.50
C ILE A 142 -15.19 1.08 -1.23
N ARG A 143 -15.04 1.68 -0.05
CA ARG A 143 -15.35 1.01 1.23
C ARG A 143 -16.81 0.53 1.27
N ALA A 144 -17.75 1.35 0.80
CA ALA A 144 -19.15 0.96 0.73
C ALA A 144 -19.38 -0.25 -0.19
N ILE A 145 -18.71 -0.32 -1.34
CA ILE A 145 -18.76 -1.48 -2.25
C ILE A 145 -18.26 -2.75 -1.54
N HIS A 146 -17.17 -2.66 -0.77
CA HIS A 146 -16.67 -3.79 0.02
C HIS A 146 -17.64 -4.20 1.12
N VAL A 147 -18.15 -3.26 1.91
CA VAL A 147 -19.11 -3.55 2.98
C VAL A 147 -20.36 -4.23 2.43
N GLU A 148 -20.92 -3.73 1.33
CA GLU A 148 -22.07 -4.35 0.67
C GLU A 148 -21.76 -5.79 0.22
N PHE A 149 -20.57 -6.01 -0.36
CA PHE A 149 -20.13 -7.33 -0.76
C PHE A 149 -19.97 -8.29 0.43
N GLU A 150 -19.28 -7.88 1.49
CA GLU A 150 -19.05 -8.69 2.68
C GLU A 150 -20.37 -9.06 3.38
N LEU A 151 -21.30 -8.11 3.52
CA LEU A 151 -22.62 -8.35 4.11
C LEU A 151 -23.46 -9.32 3.28
N LYS A 152 -23.43 -9.19 1.95
CA LYS A 152 -24.23 -10.02 1.04
C LYS A 152 -23.67 -11.42 0.89
N TRP A 153 -22.37 -11.54 0.68
CA TRP A 153 -21.73 -12.80 0.28
C TRP A 153 -21.08 -13.57 1.43
N ARG A 154 -20.83 -12.90 2.57
CA ARG A 154 -20.17 -13.45 3.77
C ARG A 154 -19.03 -14.40 3.40
N PRO A 155 -18.02 -13.95 2.64
CA PRO A 155 -17.02 -14.83 2.02
C PRO A 155 -16.38 -15.80 3.00
N PHE A 156 -16.05 -15.36 4.22
CA PHE A 156 -15.38 -16.20 5.22
C PHE A 156 -16.22 -17.36 5.76
N GLU A 157 -17.54 -17.33 5.57
CA GLU A 157 -18.45 -18.40 5.98
C GLU A 157 -18.73 -19.39 4.86
N ARG A 158 -18.37 -19.05 3.62
CA ARG A 158 -18.45 -19.98 2.49
C ARG A 158 -17.42 -21.06 2.70
N GLU A 159 -17.85 -22.32 2.58
CA GLU A 159 -17.01 -23.49 2.86
C GLU A 159 -15.67 -23.45 2.10
N SER A 160 -15.72 -23.04 0.83
CA SER A 160 -14.56 -22.88 -0.06
C SER A 160 -13.46 -21.98 0.55
N VAL A 161 -13.83 -20.85 1.15
CA VAL A 161 -12.91 -19.90 1.79
C VAL A 161 -12.60 -20.31 3.23
N ALA A 162 -13.60 -20.77 3.98
CA ALA A 162 -13.46 -21.16 5.38
C ALA A 162 -12.45 -22.29 5.56
N LEU A 163 -12.44 -23.27 4.65
CA LEU A 163 -11.44 -24.34 4.63
C LEU A 163 -10.02 -23.78 4.47
N GLN A 164 -9.81 -22.93 3.46
CA GLN A 164 -8.52 -22.30 3.19
C GLN A 164 -8.05 -21.44 4.38
N ARG A 165 -8.95 -20.68 5.00
CA ARG A 165 -8.65 -19.88 6.19
C ARG A 165 -8.20 -20.73 7.37
N ARG A 166 -8.78 -21.92 7.59
CA ARG A 166 -8.34 -22.84 8.66
C ARG A 166 -6.92 -23.35 8.43
N GLU A 167 -6.58 -23.70 7.19
CA GLU A 167 -5.22 -24.13 6.84
C GLU A 167 -4.21 -22.98 6.98
N LEU A 168 -4.55 -21.79 6.50
CA LEU A 168 -3.73 -20.59 6.65
C LEU A 168 -3.52 -20.24 8.12
N ASP A 169 -4.56 -20.32 8.95
CA ASP A 169 -4.47 -20.12 10.39
C ASP A 169 -3.48 -21.12 11.03
N ALA A 170 -3.56 -22.40 10.67
CA ALA A 170 -2.64 -23.43 11.14
C ALA A 170 -1.18 -23.10 10.80
N ILE A 171 -0.90 -22.72 9.54
CA ILE A 171 0.45 -22.32 9.10
C ILE A 171 0.94 -21.09 9.88
N LEU A 172 0.07 -20.07 10.02
CA LEU A 172 0.41 -18.83 10.69
C LEU A 172 0.66 -19.03 12.20
N LYS A 173 0.05 -20.03 12.85
CA LYS A 173 0.33 -20.36 14.27
C LYS A 173 1.80 -20.70 14.49
N ASP A 174 2.42 -21.39 13.55
CA ASP A 174 3.80 -21.87 13.65
C ASP A 174 4.83 -20.86 13.13
N CYS A 175 4.37 -19.70 12.66
CA CYS A 175 5.22 -18.64 12.13
C CYS A 175 5.47 -17.54 13.17
N SER A 176 6.72 -17.07 13.20
CA SER A 176 7.20 -16.00 14.08
C SER A 176 7.03 -14.59 13.49
N GLY A 177 6.63 -14.48 12.22
CA GLY A 177 6.52 -13.23 11.47
C GLY A 177 5.84 -13.45 10.12
N LEU A 178 5.35 -12.37 9.52
CA LEU A 178 4.76 -12.35 8.18
C LEU A 178 5.59 -11.46 7.25
N CYS A 179 5.99 -11.96 6.10
CA CYS A 179 6.65 -11.22 5.04
C CYS A 179 5.67 -10.99 3.88
N ILE A 180 5.43 -9.73 3.49
CA ILE A 180 4.54 -9.36 2.38
C ILE A 180 5.36 -8.70 1.28
N ALA A 181 5.48 -9.41 0.16
CA ALA A 181 6.29 -8.97 -0.96
C ALA A 181 5.61 -7.89 -1.82
N GLY A 182 6.41 -7.31 -2.72
CA GLY A 182 5.90 -6.50 -3.83
C GLY A 182 5.19 -7.33 -4.90
N GLY A 183 4.76 -6.67 -5.97
CA GLY A 183 4.06 -7.30 -7.11
C GLY A 183 2.91 -6.42 -7.58
N HIS A 184 1.92 -7.01 -8.25
CA HIS A 184 0.69 -6.34 -8.61
C HIS A 184 -0.13 -6.00 -7.35
N VAL A 185 -0.20 -4.71 -7.00
CA VAL A 185 -0.80 -4.24 -5.73
C VAL A 185 -2.29 -4.58 -5.58
N GLY A 186 -3.08 -4.48 -6.66
CA GLY A 186 -4.51 -4.81 -6.63
C GLY A 186 -4.78 -6.30 -6.34
N ILE A 187 -4.06 -7.19 -7.00
CA ILE A 187 -4.15 -8.64 -6.77
C ILE A 187 -3.70 -8.97 -5.35
N LEU A 188 -2.54 -8.46 -4.92
CA LEU A 188 -2.04 -8.65 -3.56
C LEU A 188 -3.07 -8.24 -2.50
N LEU A 189 -3.65 -7.04 -2.62
CA LEU A 189 -4.69 -6.55 -1.72
C LEU A 189 -5.90 -7.47 -1.72
N ASN A 190 -6.39 -7.84 -2.90
CA ASN A 190 -7.56 -8.70 -3.06
C ASN A 190 -7.36 -10.06 -2.37
N ARG A 191 -6.20 -10.69 -2.56
CA ARG A 191 -5.87 -11.99 -1.94
C ARG A 191 -5.71 -11.89 -0.42
N LEU A 192 -5.03 -10.86 0.08
CA LEU A 192 -4.91 -10.61 1.52
C LEU A 192 -6.29 -10.41 2.18
N ARG A 193 -7.21 -9.68 1.52
CA ARG A 193 -8.58 -9.47 2.01
C ARG A 193 -9.44 -10.71 1.93
N MET A 194 -9.40 -11.42 0.79
CA MET A 194 -10.21 -12.63 0.56
C MET A 194 -10.00 -13.70 1.63
N PHE A 195 -8.79 -13.80 2.17
CA PHE A 195 -8.47 -14.73 3.25
C PHE A 195 -8.32 -14.06 4.62
N GLY A 196 -8.56 -12.74 4.73
CA GLY A 196 -8.44 -11.95 5.96
C GLY A 196 -7.16 -12.24 6.73
N ILE A 197 -6.02 -12.24 6.04
CA ILE A 197 -4.73 -12.72 6.59
C ILE A 197 -4.32 -11.97 7.85
N LEU A 198 -4.58 -10.66 7.90
CA LEU A 198 -4.25 -9.84 9.06
C LEU A 198 -5.06 -10.25 10.30
N ASP A 199 -6.30 -10.69 10.13
CA ASP A 199 -7.15 -11.16 11.24
C ASP A 199 -6.68 -12.51 11.81
N LEU A 200 -5.87 -13.26 11.05
CA LEU A 200 -5.29 -14.54 11.48
C LEU A 200 -3.99 -14.38 12.27
N LEU A 201 -3.43 -13.15 12.33
CA LEU A 201 -2.22 -12.87 13.10
C LEU A 201 -2.55 -12.70 14.59
N ARG A 202 -1.70 -13.26 15.46
CA ARG A 202 -1.72 -13.18 16.94
C ARG A 202 -0.70 -12.19 17.49
N GLY A 203 -0.37 -11.16 16.71
CA GLY A 203 0.66 -10.17 17.06
C GLY A 203 2.05 -10.47 16.49
N GLN A 204 2.18 -11.41 15.54
CA GLN A 204 3.41 -11.56 14.79
C GLN A 204 3.76 -10.24 14.07
N PRO A 205 5.04 -9.83 14.05
CA PRO A 205 5.48 -8.67 13.29
C PRO A 205 5.31 -8.89 11.78
N ILE A 206 4.96 -7.83 11.07
CA ILE A 206 4.82 -7.83 9.61
C ILE A 206 6.02 -7.10 9.00
N PHE A 207 6.67 -7.70 8.01
CA PHE A 207 7.72 -7.10 7.19
C PHE A 207 7.17 -6.93 5.78
N ALA A 208 7.17 -5.73 5.24
CA ALA A 208 6.56 -5.47 3.94
C ALA A 208 7.38 -4.51 3.10
N TRP A 209 7.42 -4.73 1.79
CA TRP A 209 8.13 -3.87 0.85
C TRP A 209 7.35 -3.67 -0.43
N SER A 210 7.64 -2.60 -1.15
CA SER A 210 6.99 -2.32 -2.44
C SER A 210 5.45 -2.32 -2.30
N ALA A 211 4.71 -3.03 -3.15
CA ALA A 211 3.26 -3.14 -3.03
C ALA A 211 2.79 -3.64 -1.66
N GLY A 212 3.54 -4.55 -1.02
CA GLY A 212 3.27 -5.00 0.35
C GLY A 212 3.24 -3.87 1.37
N ALA A 213 4.17 -2.91 1.26
CA ALA A 213 4.17 -1.73 2.13
C ALA A 213 2.93 -0.84 1.88
N MET A 214 2.53 -0.70 0.62
CA MET A 214 1.38 0.12 0.23
C MET A 214 0.06 -0.46 0.75
N VAL A 215 -0.17 -1.77 0.62
CA VAL A 215 -1.43 -2.40 1.04
C VAL A 215 -1.66 -2.36 2.54
N LEU A 216 -0.61 -2.22 3.36
CA LEU A 216 -0.75 -2.13 4.82
C LEU A 216 -1.24 -0.77 5.32
N THR A 217 -1.08 0.29 4.53
CA THR A 217 -1.54 1.64 4.88
C THR A 217 -3.06 1.78 4.79
N GLU A 218 -3.62 2.91 5.22
CA GLU A 218 -5.06 3.19 5.12
C GLU A 218 -5.54 3.39 3.66
N ARG A 219 -4.63 3.80 2.77
CA ARG A 219 -4.92 4.13 1.37
C ARG A 219 -3.75 3.79 0.46
N ILE A 220 -4.05 3.13 -0.65
CA ILE A 220 -3.06 2.77 -1.65
C ILE A 220 -3.00 3.90 -2.67
N VAL A 221 -1.85 4.58 -2.74
CA VAL A 221 -1.59 5.64 -3.72
C VAL A 221 -0.73 5.06 -4.83
N LEU A 222 -1.23 5.07 -6.06
CA LEU A 222 -0.39 4.85 -7.24
C LEU A 222 0.24 6.19 -7.63
N PHE A 223 1.54 6.16 -7.86
CA PHE A 223 2.29 7.37 -8.17
C PHE A 223 3.36 7.02 -9.19
N HIS A 224 3.42 7.87 -10.22
CA HIS A 224 4.54 7.89 -11.15
C HIS A 224 4.52 9.24 -11.85
N ASP A 225 5.56 10.04 -11.65
CA ASP A 225 5.69 11.36 -12.25
C ASP A 225 6.11 11.31 -13.73
N PHE A 226 6.61 10.15 -14.17
CA PHE A 226 7.13 9.88 -15.51
C PHE A 226 6.60 8.54 -16.04
N PRO A 227 5.28 8.31 -16.08
CA PRO A 227 4.77 7.05 -16.58
C PRO A 227 5.06 6.94 -18.09
N PRO A 228 5.22 5.71 -18.62
CA PRO A 228 5.42 5.51 -20.05
C PRO A 228 4.22 6.00 -20.89
N GLN A 229 3.01 6.08 -20.31
CA GLN A 229 1.81 6.68 -20.90
C GLN A 229 0.99 7.45 -19.85
N GLY A 230 0.35 8.57 -20.23
CA GLY A 230 -0.57 9.34 -19.38
C GLY A 230 0.03 10.55 -18.65
N SER A 231 -0.78 11.26 -17.87
CA SER A 231 -0.44 12.56 -17.22
C SER A 231 0.45 12.47 -15.97
N GLY A 232 0.79 11.26 -15.51
CA GLY A 232 1.61 11.07 -14.31
C GLY A 232 0.96 11.57 -13.02
N ASP A 233 -0.36 11.47 -12.95
CA ASP A 233 -1.15 11.93 -11.81
C ASP A 233 -1.14 10.90 -10.68
N PRO A 234 -0.63 11.25 -9.48
CA PRO A 234 -0.76 10.37 -8.34
C PRO A 234 -2.24 10.18 -8.00
N GLU A 235 -2.65 8.95 -7.83
CA GLU A 235 -4.04 8.59 -7.67
C GLU A 235 -4.24 7.68 -6.47
N VAL A 236 -5.35 7.86 -5.75
CA VAL A 236 -5.80 6.87 -4.77
C VAL A 236 -6.44 5.73 -5.56
N LEU A 237 -5.85 4.54 -5.47
CA LEU A 237 -6.37 3.34 -6.10
C LEU A 237 -7.48 2.71 -5.26
N GLU A 238 -7.24 2.60 -3.95
CA GLU A 238 -8.13 1.88 -3.06
C GLU A 238 -7.89 2.26 -1.59
N ALA A 239 -8.86 1.94 -0.72
CA ALA A 239 -8.55 1.77 0.70
C ALA A 239 -7.50 0.65 0.83
N GLY A 240 -6.52 0.78 1.71
CA GLY A 240 -5.63 -0.33 2.06
C GLY A 240 -6.22 -1.20 3.16
N LEU A 241 -5.36 -1.93 3.88
CA LEU A 241 -5.74 -2.80 4.99
C LEU A 241 -5.76 -2.06 6.33
N GLY A 242 -5.13 -0.88 6.42
CA GLY A 242 -5.12 -0.07 7.64
C GLY A 242 -4.41 -0.73 8.82
N ALA A 243 -3.43 -1.61 8.56
CA ALA A 243 -2.54 -2.12 9.60
C ALA A 243 -1.70 -1.01 10.24
N ILE A 244 -1.47 0.05 9.45
CA ILE A 244 -0.75 1.24 9.85
C ILE A 244 -1.50 2.52 9.43
N GLU A 245 -1.50 3.50 10.32
CA GLU A 245 -2.30 4.73 10.18
C GLU A 245 -1.43 5.96 9.92
N GLY A 246 -1.98 6.94 9.20
CA GLY A 246 -1.31 8.23 9.00
C GLY A 246 -0.05 8.13 8.13
N VAL A 247 0.05 7.14 7.24
CA VAL A 247 1.19 6.96 6.32
C VAL A 247 0.73 6.76 4.89
N VAL A 248 1.48 7.37 3.97
CA VAL A 248 1.51 7.01 2.55
C VAL A 248 2.90 6.44 2.25
N ALA A 249 2.96 5.14 1.95
CA ALA A 249 4.20 4.45 1.62
C ALA A 249 4.54 4.64 0.13
N LEU A 250 5.74 5.18 -0.14
CA LEU A 250 6.20 5.50 -1.50
C LEU A 250 7.44 4.65 -1.86
N PRO A 251 7.28 3.35 -2.15
CA PRO A 251 8.39 2.50 -2.58
C PRO A 251 8.94 2.89 -3.95
N HIS A 252 10.26 2.78 -4.12
CA HIS A 252 10.96 3.19 -5.36
C HIS A 252 10.74 4.67 -5.71
N ALA A 253 10.53 5.52 -4.70
CA ALA A 253 10.26 6.96 -4.90
C ALA A 253 11.36 7.66 -5.71
N ASP A 254 12.62 7.26 -5.55
CA ASP A 254 13.78 7.74 -6.30
C ASP A 254 13.69 7.51 -7.81
N ARG A 255 12.93 6.50 -8.25
CA ARG A 255 12.73 6.17 -9.67
C ARG A 255 11.40 6.67 -10.22
N ARG A 256 10.42 6.90 -9.34
CA ARG A 256 9.03 7.15 -9.72
C ARG A 256 8.59 8.59 -9.52
N LEU A 257 9.23 9.33 -8.63
CA LEU A 257 8.88 10.70 -8.28
C LEU A 257 10.01 11.65 -8.66
N ALA A 258 9.64 12.86 -9.09
CA ALA A 258 10.53 13.98 -9.30
C ALA A 258 10.91 14.60 -7.95
N LEU A 259 11.67 13.85 -7.14
CA LEU A 259 12.02 14.22 -5.77
C LEU A 259 12.86 15.51 -5.64
N GLY A 260 13.44 16.00 -6.74
CA GLY A 260 14.13 17.30 -6.79
C GLY A 260 13.22 18.48 -7.13
N ASP A 261 11.96 18.24 -7.47
CA ASP A 261 10.97 19.28 -7.75
C ASP A 261 10.20 19.61 -6.47
N ALA A 262 10.63 20.69 -5.79
CA ALA A 262 10.04 21.14 -4.54
C ALA A 262 8.54 21.46 -4.67
N THR A 263 8.09 21.90 -5.86
CA THR A 263 6.67 22.18 -6.12
C THR A 263 5.85 20.91 -6.12
N ARG A 264 6.33 19.85 -6.80
CA ARG A 264 5.65 18.54 -6.82
C ARG A 264 5.67 17.88 -5.44
N VAL A 265 6.81 17.92 -4.74
CA VAL A 265 6.96 17.39 -3.39
C VAL A 265 5.99 18.08 -2.41
N ALA A 266 5.95 19.41 -2.41
CA ALA A 266 5.08 20.20 -1.55
C ALA A 266 3.60 19.88 -1.82
N LEU A 267 3.18 19.88 -3.09
CA LEU A 267 1.80 19.61 -3.46
C LEU A 267 1.37 18.18 -3.06
N PHE A 268 2.24 17.19 -3.27
CA PHE A 268 1.99 15.80 -2.87
C PHE A 268 1.82 15.68 -1.35
N ALA A 269 2.76 16.25 -0.58
CA ALA A 269 2.72 16.22 0.88
C ALA A 269 1.50 16.97 1.43
N ARG A 270 1.19 18.16 0.88
CA ARG A 270 -0.01 18.93 1.23
C ARG A 270 -1.28 18.13 0.94
N ARG A 271 -1.39 17.48 -0.22
CA ARG A 271 -2.57 16.67 -0.55
C ARG A 271 -2.83 15.57 0.48
N PHE A 272 -1.82 14.82 0.90
CA PHE A 272 -2.03 13.66 1.79
C PHE A 272 -1.95 13.98 3.30
N ALA A 273 -1.54 15.19 3.68
CA ALA A 273 -1.57 15.60 5.08
C ALA A 273 -2.98 15.42 5.71
N PRO A 274 -3.07 14.99 6.99
CA PRO A 274 -1.96 14.87 7.96
C PRO A 274 -1.14 13.58 7.85
N ALA A 275 -1.42 12.68 6.89
CA ALA A 275 -0.60 11.48 6.72
C ALA A 275 0.82 11.85 6.24
N ARG A 276 1.82 11.14 6.76
CA ARG A 276 3.23 11.31 6.42
C ARG A 276 3.56 10.50 5.16
N CYS A 277 4.18 11.16 4.20
CA CYS A 277 4.56 10.55 2.92
C CYS A 277 6.01 10.08 3.00
N PHE A 278 6.22 8.76 3.19
CA PHE A 278 7.56 8.18 3.32
C PHE A 278 8.07 7.67 1.97
N ALA A 279 9.14 8.30 1.48
CA ALA A 279 9.94 7.80 0.38
C ALA A 279 10.79 6.61 0.86
N LEU A 280 10.57 5.45 0.23
CA LEU A 280 11.24 4.20 0.56
C LEU A 280 12.14 3.76 -0.63
N PRO A 281 13.32 4.40 -0.82
CA PRO A 281 14.32 3.93 -1.78
C PRO A 281 14.95 2.62 -1.31
N ALA A 282 15.89 2.06 -2.09
CA ALA A 282 16.65 0.87 -1.69
C ALA A 282 17.27 1.06 -0.29
N ARG A 283 17.26 0.00 0.52
CA ARG A 283 17.75 -0.04 1.91
C ARG A 283 17.01 0.81 2.94
N ALA A 284 16.02 1.61 2.54
CA ALA A 284 15.20 2.36 3.49
C ALA A 284 14.42 1.44 4.44
N ARG A 285 14.14 1.92 5.65
CA ARG A 285 13.42 1.19 6.69
C ARG A 285 12.63 2.15 7.58
N VAL A 286 11.35 1.83 7.76
CA VAL A 286 10.45 2.48 8.70
C VAL A 286 9.83 1.43 9.60
N ASP A 287 9.92 1.62 10.91
CA ASP A 287 9.28 0.79 11.93
C ASP A 287 8.04 1.51 12.45
N TRP A 288 6.91 0.79 12.43
CA TRP A 288 5.70 1.09 13.18
C TRP A 288 5.71 0.26 14.46
N LYS A 289 5.53 0.91 15.60
CA LYS A 289 5.30 0.24 16.87
C LYS A 289 4.36 1.07 17.73
N ASP A 290 3.27 0.44 18.18
CA ASP A 290 2.32 1.02 19.14
C ASP A 290 1.86 2.46 18.78
N GLY A 291 1.49 2.67 17.51
CA GLY A 291 1.02 3.98 17.03
C GLY A 291 2.13 4.99 16.70
N ARG A 292 3.40 4.58 16.77
CA ARG A 292 4.55 5.45 16.54
C ARG A 292 5.43 4.96 15.40
N TRP A 293 5.93 5.92 14.64
CA TRP A 293 6.84 5.72 13.53
C TRP A 293 8.28 6.07 13.93
N SER A 294 9.24 5.23 13.55
CA SER A 294 10.66 5.57 13.55
C SER A 294 11.29 5.17 12.21
N GLY A 295 12.24 5.95 11.71
CA GLY A 295 12.98 5.65 10.48
C GLY A 295 14.43 5.32 10.78
N GLU A 296 15.05 4.51 9.91
CA GLU A 296 16.50 4.41 9.83
C GLU A 296 17.06 5.43 8.80
N PRO A 297 18.35 5.81 8.91
CA PRO A 297 19.00 6.70 7.96
C PRO A 297 18.79 6.30 6.50
N GLY A 298 18.63 7.30 5.62
CA GLY A 298 18.28 7.08 4.21
C GLY A 298 16.78 6.94 3.93
N THR A 299 15.95 6.83 4.96
CA THR A 299 14.49 7.01 4.83
C THR A 299 14.15 8.50 4.84
N ARG A 300 13.39 8.95 3.84
CA ARG A 300 13.02 10.37 3.71
C ARG A 300 11.51 10.59 3.75
N GLU A 301 11.08 11.68 4.35
CA GLU A 301 9.70 12.16 4.36
C GLU A 301 9.56 13.36 3.42
N LEU A 302 8.53 13.34 2.57
CA LEU A 302 8.14 14.50 1.78
C LEU A 302 7.46 15.53 2.68
N LYS A 303 7.99 16.74 2.74
CA LYS A 303 7.45 17.84 3.56
C LYS A 303 6.55 18.76 2.76
N VAL A 304 5.60 19.39 3.45
CA VAL A 304 4.68 20.38 2.86
C VAL A 304 5.39 21.62 2.31
N THR A 305 6.63 21.86 2.75
CA THR A 305 7.53 22.92 2.26
C THR A 305 8.17 22.58 0.91
N GLY A 306 8.10 21.32 0.47
CA GLY A 306 8.78 20.86 -0.76
C GLY A 306 10.12 20.18 -0.52
N GLU A 307 10.57 20.12 0.72
CA GLU A 307 11.82 19.48 1.11
C GLU A 307 11.66 17.98 1.40
N LEU A 308 12.79 17.27 1.39
CA LEU A 308 12.89 15.91 1.90
C LEU A 308 13.63 15.94 3.22
N ALA A 309 12.97 15.55 4.30
CA ALA A 309 13.60 15.42 5.61
C ALA A 309 13.94 13.96 5.91
N GLU A 310 15.05 13.69 6.59
CA GLU A 310 15.30 12.34 7.12
C GLU A 310 14.28 11.99 8.20
N VAL A 311 13.82 10.74 8.19
CA VAL A 311 12.87 10.24 9.19
C VAL A 311 13.66 9.83 10.44
N GLY A 312 13.44 10.52 11.55
CA GLY A 312 14.10 10.22 12.83
C GLY A 312 15.34 11.08 13.13
N ALA A 313 15.61 12.09 12.30
CA ALA A 313 16.53 13.19 12.62
C ALA A 313 15.87 14.22 13.56
#